data_AF-A0A497LK71-F1
#
_entry.id   AF-A0A497LK71-F1
#
_cell.length_a   1.000
_cell.length_b   1.000
_cell.length_c   1.000
_cell.angle_alpha   90.00
_cell.angle_beta   90.00
_cell.angle_gamma   90.00
#
_symmetry.space_group_name_H-M   'P 1'
#
loop_
_entity.id
_entity.type
_entity.pdbx_description
1 polymer ?
#
loop_
_entity_poly.entity_id
_entity_poly.type
_entity_poly.pdbx_seq_one_letter_code
_entity_poly.pdbx_strand_id
1 'polypeptide(L)'
;MKEGSRLRLKAALAKYKLRAIPREIQGYSLGRIMIFGLILPAIVAACMVAGIALAFWFGFSLLMKFGVLAFSTLVGFTAGTLIFLRLYDRMLRFAKVRR
;
A
#
# COMPACT_ATOMS: atom_id res chain seq x y z
N MET A 1 44.95 -1.05 -20.41
CA MET A 1 43.83 -0.54 -21.24
C MET A 1 42.45 -1.20 -21.01
N LYS A 2 42.23 -2.02 -19.96
CA LYS A 2 40.95 -2.76 -19.73
C LYS A 2 39.98 -2.12 -18.71
N GLU A 3 40.39 -1.09 -17.96
CA GLU A 3 39.56 -0.48 -16.89
C GLU A 3 38.44 0.43 -17.41
N GLY A 4 38.67 1.17 -18.50
CA GLY A 4 37.66 2.07 -19.06
C GLY A 4 36.40 1.36 -19.56
N SER A 5 36.53 0.11 -20.02
CA SER A 5 35.39 -0.69 -20.49
C SER A 5 34.50 -1.17 -19.33
N ARG A 6 35.10 -1.55 -18.19
CA ARG A 6 34.35 -1.94 -16.98
C ARG A 6 33.60 -0.76 -16.36
N LEU A 7 34.18 0.44 -16.36
CA LEU A 7 33.52 1.66 -15.90
C LEU A 7 32.33 2.04 -16.79
N ARG A 8 32.48 1.92 -18.12
CA ARG A 8 31.39 2.14 -19.07
C ARG A 8 30.25 1.13 -18.92
N LEU A 9 30.57 -0.14 -18.65
CA LEU A 9 29.59 -1.19 -18.39
C LEU A 9 28.82 -0.95 -17.08
N LYS A 10 29.51 -0.56 -16.00
CA LYS A 10 28.86 -0.19 -14.73
C LYS A 10 27.95 1.03 -14.90
N ALA A 11 28.38 2.05 -15.65
CA ALA A 11 27.56 3.22 -15.94
C ALA A 11 26.34 2.87 -16.81
N ALA A 12 26.48 1.97 -17.79
CA ALA A 12 25.38 1.49 -18.62
C ALA A 12 24.37 0.66 -17.80
N LEU A 13 24.84 -0.22 -16.91
CA LEU A 13 24.01 -1.00 -15.99
C LEU A 13 23.27 -0.12 -14.98
N ALA A 14 23.92 0.91 -14.43
CA ALA A 14 23.28 1.89 -13.56
C ALA A 14 22.18 2.66 -14.30
N LYS A 15 22.45 3.05 -15.56
CA LYS A 15 21.47 3.73 -16.43
C LYS A 15 20.29 2.82 -16.79
N TYR A 16 20.51 1.52 -16.97
CA TYR A 16 19.46 0.54 -17.23
C TYR A 16 18.61 0.25 -15.98
N LYS A 17 19.24 0.13 -14.79
CA LYS A 17 18.52 0.03 -13.50
C LYS A 17 17.63 1.24 -13.24
N LEU A 18 18.10 2.44 -13.57
CA LEU A 18 17.32 3.68 -13.46
C LEU A 18 16.15 3.75 -14.46
N ARG A 19 16.27 3.07 -15.61
CA ARG A 19 15.24 3.05 -16.66
C ARG A 19 14.10 2.08 -16.38
N ALA A 20 14.33 1.09 -15.51
CA ALA A 20 13.31 0.15 -15.04
C ALA A 20 12.37 0.77 -13.99
N ILE A 21 12.74 1.92 -13.41
CA ILE A 21 11.84 2.69 -12.56
C ILE A 21 10.94 3.50 -13.49
N PRO A 22 9.61 3.25 -13.53
CA PRO A 22 8.72 3.98 -14.41
C PRO A 22 8.85 5.49 -14.12
N ARG A 23 8.99 6.28 -15.19
CA ARG A 23 9.22 7.73 -15.14
C ARG A 23 8.13 8.50 -14.35
N GLU A 24 6.95 7.91 -14.15
CA GLU A 24 5.88 8.47 -13.30
C GLU A 24 6.26 8.52 -11.80
N ILE A 25 7.19 7.68 -11.34
CA ILE A 25 7.67 7.66 -9.94
C ILE A 25 8.89 8.58 -9.76
N GLN A 26 9.51 9.09 -10.84
CA GLN A 26 10.62 10.04 -10.74
C GLN A 26 10.14 11.39 -10.21
N GLY A 27 10.23 11.56 -8.90
CA GLY A 27 9.71 12.72 -8.17
C GLY A 27 8.82 12.35 -7.00
N TYR A 28 8.56 11.05 -6.76
CA TYR A 28 7.79 10.58 -5.62
C TYR A 28 8.62 9.67 -4.70
N SER A 29 8.49 9.84 -3.39
CA SER A 29 9.17 8.99 -2.41
C SER A 29 8.45 7.65 -2.32
N LEU A 30 9.12 6.58 -2.79
CA LEU A 30 8.58 5.21 -2.79
C LEU A 30 8.22 4.74 -1.37
N GLY A 31 9.02 5.11 -0.36
CA GLY A 31 8.72 4.83 1.04
C GLY A 31 7.45 5.51 1.55
N ARG A 32 7.18 6.76 1.12
CA ARG A 32 5.91 7.44 1.47
C ARG A 32 4.73 6.72 0.84
N ILE A 33 4.82 6.33 -0.43
CA ILE A 33 3.76 5.57 -1.10
C ILE A 33 3.46 4.25 -0.38
N MET A 34 4.49 3.52 0.06
CA MET A 34 4.31 2.27 0.83
C MET A 34 3.60 2.49 2.17
N ILE A 35 3.94 3.55 2.91
CA ILE A 35 3.27 3.88 4.19
C ILE A 35 1.78 4.11 3.97
N PHE A 36 1.41 4.83 2.91
CA PHE A 36 0.01 5.02 2.58
C PHE A 36 -0.66 3.74 2.07
N GLY A 37 0.08 2.88 1.35
CA GLY A 37 -0.38 1.54 0.99
C GLY A 37 -0.73 0.67 2.20
N LEU A 38 -0.16 0.97 3.38
CA LEU A 38 -0.47 0.29 4.65
C LEU A 38 -1.77 0.77 5.31
N ILE A 39 -2.32 1.92 4.92
CA ILE A 39 -3.54 2.47 5.52
C ILE A 39 -4.74 1.56 5.24
N LEU A 40 -4.87 1.08 4.00
CA LEU A 40 -5.97 0.22 3.61
C LEU A 40 -5.96 -1.12 4.38
N PRO A 41 -4.84 -1.88 4.43
CA PRO A 41 -4.71 -3.06 5.29
C PRO A 41 -5.00 -2.78 6.77
N ALA A 42 -4.56 -1.64 7.31
CA ALA A 42 -4.79 -1.29 8.70
C ALA A 42 -6.29 -1.07 9.01
N ILE A 43 -7.02 -0.38 8.12
CA ILE A 43 -8.47 -0.19 8.26
C ILE A 43 -9.20 -1.53 8.19
N VAL A 44 -8.84 -2.37 7.22
CA VAL A 44 -9.45 -3.70 7.07
C VAL A 44 -9.20 -4.56 8.32
N ALA A 45 -7.96 -4.58 8.83
CA ALA A 45 -7.61 -5.31 10.04
C ALA A 45 -8.40 -4.81 11.26
N ALA A 46 -8.55 -3.50 11.43
CA ALA A 46 -9.34 -2.92 12.52
C ALA A 46 -10.82 -3.34 12.43
N CYS A 47 -11.42 -3.31 11.23
CA CYS A 47 -12.78 -3.79 11.02
C CYS A 47 -12.93 -5.29 11.27
N MET A 48 -11.96 -6.11 10.86
CA MET A 48 -11.96 -7.54 11.16
C MET A 48 -11.90 -7.81 12.66
N VAL A 49 -10.98 -7.16 13.39
CA VAL A 49 -10.86 -7.30 14.85
C VAL A 49 -12.16 -6.87 15.55
N ALA A 50 -12.76 -5.74 15.14
CA ALA A 50 -14.03 -5.28 15.68
C ALA A 50 -15.17 -6.28 15.39
N GLY A 51 -15.24 -6.82 14.16
CA GLY A 51 -16.23 -7.82 13.77
C GLY A 51 -16.10 -9.11 14.57
N ILE A 52 -14.87 -9.59 14.79
CA ILE A 52 -14.60 -10.76 15.65
C ILE A 52 -15.03 -10.46 17.08
N ALA A 53 -14.60 -9.33 17.65
CA ALA A 53 -14.92 -8.95 19.02
C ALA A 53 -16.44 -8.90 19.24
N LEU A 54 -17.19 -8.28 18.33
CA LEU A 54 -18.65 -8.25 18.37
C LEU A 54 -19.25 -9.66 18.25
N ALA A 55 -18.77 -10.48 17.32
CA ALA A 55 -19.32 -11.83 17.13
C ALA A 55 -19.07 -12.76 18.32
N PHE A 56 -17.97 -12.58 19.05
CA PHE A 56 -17.71 -13.26 20.31
C PHE A 56 -18.57 -12.69 21.46
N TRP A 57 -18.73 -11.37 21.53
CA TRP A 57 -19.56 -10.71 22.56
C TRP A 57 -21.03 -11.14 22.49
N PHE A 58 -21.59 -11.25 21.29
CA PHE A 58 -22.97 -11.71 21.07
C PHE A 58 -23.15 -13.23 21.12
N GLY A 59 -22.09 -14.00 21.36
CA GLY A 59 -22.17 -15.46 21.51
C GLY A 59 -22.63 -16.18 20.23
N PHE A 60 -22.36 -15.63 19.05
CA PHE A 60 -22.85 -16.21 17.80
C PHE A 60 -22.31 -17.62 17.53
N SER A 61 -23.08 -18.40 16.76
CA SER A 61 -22.65 -19.70 16.24
C SER A 61 -21.44 -19.56 15.33
N LEU A 62 -20.69 -20.65 15.13
CA LEU A 62 -19.47 -20.67 14.32
C LEU A 62 -19.71 -20.15 12.89
N LEU A 63 -20.81 -20.57 12.26
CA LEU A 63 -21.22 -20.09 10.93
C LEU A 63 -21.52 -18.58 10.92
N MET A 64 -22.21 -18.08 11.93
CA MET A 64 -22.50 -16.65 12.03
C MET A 64 -21.24 -15.83 12.28
N LYS A 65 -20.27 -16.32 13.06
CA LYS A 65 -18.96 -15.67 13.24
C LYS A 65 -18.22 -15.52 11.91
N PHE A 66 -18.23 -16.56 11.06
CA PHE A 66 -17.67 -16.46 9.71
C PHE A 66 -18.41 -15.44 8.85
N GLY A 67 -19.75 -15.41 8.91
CA GLY A 67 -20.56 -14.42 8.20
C GLY A 67 -20.25 -12.98 8.63
N VAL A 68 -20.16 -12.73 9.94
CA VAL A 68 -19.80 -11.42 10.50
C VAL A 68 -18.38 -11.02 10.09
N LEU A 69 -17.43 -11.96 10.10
CA LEU A 69 -16.06 -11.71 9.64
C LEU A 69 -16.02 -11.32 8.16
N ALA A 70 -16.69 -12.09 7.29
CA ALA A 70 -16.73 -11.79 5.86
C ALA A 70 -17.36 -10.41 5.61
N PHE A 71 -18.46 -10.11 6.29
CA PHE A 71 -19.14 -8.83 6.19
C PHE A 71 -18.28 -7.67 6.70
N SER A 72 -17.63 -7.82 7.86
CA SER A 72 -16.77 -6.77 8.41
C SER A 72 -15.53 -6.51 7.53
N THR A 73 -15.01 -7.55 6.88
CA THR A 73 -13.90 -7.43 5.93
C THR A 73 -14.34 -6.67 4.68
N LEU A 74 -15.51 -7.00 4.12
CA LEU A 74 -16.10 -6.28 2.97
C LEU A 74 -16.35 -4.80 3.29
N VAL A 75 -16.96 -4.52 4.45
CA VAL A 75 -17.21 -3.16 4.91
C VAL A 75 -15.90 -2.40 5.12
N GLY A 76 -14.93 -3.01 5.80
CA GLY A 76 -13.62 -2.41 6.03
C GLY A 76 -12.86 -2.12 4.73
N PHE A 77 -12.91 -3.04 3.77
CA PHE A 77 -12.30 -2.86 2.46
C PHE A 77 -12.97 -1.73 1.67
N THR A 78 -14.30 -1.69 1.66
CA THR A 78 -15.07 -0.66 0.95
C THR A 78 -14.82 0.72 1.57
N ALA A 79 -14.94 0.84 2.89
CA ALA A 79 -14.69 2.08 3.61
C ALA A 79 -13.24 2.55 3.46
N GLY A 80 -12.28 1.62 3.61
CA GLY A 80 -10.86 1.91 3.41
C GLY A 80 -10.55 2.39 1.99
N THR A 81 -11.17 1.77 0.98
CA THR A 81 -11.00 2.18 -0.43
C THR A 81 -11.56 3.57 -0.69
N LEU A 82 -12.74 3.90 -0.14
CA LEU A 82 -13.33 5.23 -0.24
C LEU A 82 -12.46 6.31 0.44
N ILE A 83 -11.92 5.99 1.63
CA ILE A 83 -11.00 6.88 2.35
C ILE A 83 -9.72 7.07 1.54
N PHE A 84 -9.18 5.98 0.97
CA PHE A 84 -7.97 6.02 0.15
C PHE A 84 -8.17 6.87 -1.10
N LEU A 85 -9.29 6.72 -1.81
CA LEU A 85 -9.65 7.54 -2.97
C LEU A 85 -9.76 9.03 -2.61
N ARG A 86 -10.40 9.37 -1.48
CA ARG A 86 -10.49 10.76 -1.02
C ARG A 86 -9.14 11.36 -0.61
N LEU A 87 -8.26 10.54 -0.06
CA LEU A 87 -6.94 10.97 0.38
C LEU A 87 -5.88 10.88 -0.72
N TYR A 88 -6.20 10.27 -1.87
CA TYR A 88 -5.27 10.04 -2.97
C TYR A 88 -4.60 11.33 -3.46
N ASP A 89 -5.36 12.42 -3.61
CA ASP A 89 -4.81 13.72 -4.03
C ASP A 89 -3.91 14.37 -2.98
N ARG A 90 -4.18 14.15 -1.69
CA ARG A 90 -3.31 14.60 -0.60
C ARG A 90 -2.05 13.74 -0.53
N MET A 91 -2.21 12.44 -0.74
CA MET A 91 -1.16 11.45 -0.75
C MET A 91 -0.16 11.71 -1.88
N LEU A 92 -0.64 11.98 -3.10
CA LEU A 92 0.21 12.38 -4.21
C LEU A 92 0.98 13.67 -3.89
N ARG A 93 0.31 14.69 -3.34
CA ARG A 93 1.01 15.92 -2.91
C ARG A 93 2.08 15.67 -1.84
N PHE A 94 1.84 14.76 -0.91
CA PHE A 94 2.78 14.43 0.18
C PHE A 94 3.94 13.54 -0.29
N ALA A 95 3.67 12.64 -1.25
CA ALA A 95 4.68 11.77 -1.81
C ALA A 95 5.60 12.51 -2.79
N LYS A 96 5.16 13.64 -3.37
CA LYS A 96 5.96 14.48 -4.27
C LYS A 96 7.17 15.06 -3.54
N VAL A 97 8.35 14.61 -3.94
CA VAL A 97 9.65 15.16 -3.54
C VAL A 97 9.83 16.47 -4.31
N ARG A 98 9.69 17.61 -3.64
CA ARG A 98 10.11 18.91 -4.21
C ARG A 98 11.59 18.78 -4.56
N ARG A 99 11.93 19.04 -5.83
CA ARG A 99 13.29 19.42 -6.20
C ARG A 99 13.58 20.80 -5.66
#